data_AF-A0A3D2ZI06-F1
#
_entry.id   AF-A0A3D2ZI06-F1
#
_cell.length_a   1.000
_cell.length_b   1.000
_cell.length_c   1.000
_cell.angle_alpha   90.00
_cell.angle_beta   90.00
_cell.angle_gamma   90.00
#
_symmetry.space_group_name_H-M   'P 1'
#
loop_
_entity.id
_entity.type
_entity.pdbx_description
1 polymer ?
#
loop_
_entity_poly.entity_id
_entity_poly.type
_entity_poly.pdbx_seq_one_letter_code
_entity_poly.pdbx_strand_id
1 'polypeptide(L)'
;MKFLNGVTLLLVYQLTGEILVRLLGLPIPGPVLGMVMLFVTLMIRGSAPDSLSEASSALLSHLSLLFVPAGVGMMTHFGRIADEWLPITLALFLSTVITMVATALIMQLTTRWFVRSVSEQGGQHE
;
A
#
# COMPACT_ATOMS: atom_id res chain seq x y z
N MET A 1 -26.57 3.40 2.81
CA MET A 1 -25.74 4.26 3.70
C MET A 1 -24.39 3.64 4.04
N LYS A 2 -24.26 2.31 4.10
CA LYS A 2 -22.98 1.62 4.40
C LYS A 2 -21.83 2.07 3.48
N PHE A 3 -22.02 2.11 2.17
CA PHE A 3 -21.03 2.65 1.22
C PHE A 3 -20.53 4.07 1.58
N LEU A 4 -21.45 5.02 1.81
CA LEU A 4 -21.09 6.40 2.13
C LEU A 4 -20.28 6.49 3.44
N ASN A 5 -20.67 5.72 4.46
CA ASN A 5 -19.92 5.65 5.72
C ASN A 5 -18.51 5.09 5.50
N GLY A 6 -18.35 4.07 4.65
CA GLY A 6 -17.04 3.50 4.30
C GLY A 6 -16.15 4.51 3.57
N VAL A 7 -16.67 5.16 2.54
CA VAL A 7 -15.95 6.21 1.79
C VAL A 7 -15.57 7.37 2.70
N THR A 8 -16.49 7.80 3.56
CA THR A 8 -16.23 8.88 4.53
C THR A 8 -15.09 8.50 5.47
N LEU A 9 -15.10 7.29 5.98
CA LEU A 9 -14.03 6.78 6.85
C LEU A 9 -12.68 6.77 6.11
N LEU A 10 -12.64 6.25 4.87
CA LEU A 10 -11.45 6.29 4.02
C LEU A 10 -10.94 7.74 3.82
N LEU A 11 -11.84 8.68 3.50
CA LEU A 11 -11.50 10.08 3.27
C LEU A 11 -11.03 10.81 4.54
N VAL A 12 -11.60 10.50 5.70
CA VAL A 12 -11.17 11.08 6.98
C VAL A 12 -9.76 10.65 7.32
N TYR A 13 -9.43 9.36 7.20
CA TYR A 13 -8.06 8.89 7.43
C TYR A 13 -7.08 9.46 6.41
N GLN A 14 -7.47 9.49 5.13
CA GLN A 14 -6.72 10.11 4.05
C GLN A 14 -6.40 11.59 4.34
N LEU A 15 -7.41 12.38 4.71
CA LEU A 15 -7.26 13.81 4.97
C LEU A 15 -6.44 14.07 6.23
N THR A 16 -6.65 13.27 7.29
CA THR A 16 -5.86 13.35 8.52
C THR A 16 -4.39 13.05 8.25
N GLY A 17 -4.10 11.99 7.48
CA GLY A 17 -2.76 11.66 7.03
C GLY A 17 -2.11 12.78 6.22
N GLU A 18 -2.85 13.39 5.29
CA GLU A 18 -2.38 14.54 4.51
C GLU A 18 -2.05 15.75 5.39
N ILE A 19 -2.93 16.09 6.34
CA ILE A 19 -2.71 17.19 7.28
C ILE A 19 -1.45 16.93 8.11
N LEU A 20 -1.30 15.73 8.68
CA LEU A 20 -0.14 15.38 9.49
C LEU A 20 1.16 15.39 8.69
N VAL A 21 1.18 14.81 7.48
CA VAL A 21 2.35 14.84 6.59
C VAL A 21 2.76 16.28 6.31
N ARG A 22 1.82 17.18 6.01
CA ARG A 22 2.10 18.59 5.74
C ARG A 22 2.60 19.34 6.97
N LEU A 23 2.00 19.10 8.14
CA LEU A 23 2.40 19.76 9.39
C LEU A 23 3.78 19.29 9.87
N LEU A 24 4.09 18.01 9.70
CA LEU A 24 5.35 17.41 10.15
C LEU A 24 6.46 17.44 9.09
N GLY A 25 6.15 17.84 7.85
CA GLY A 25 7.11 17.90 6.74
C GLY A 25 7.64 16.52 6.31
N LEU A 26 6.82 15.47 6.40
CA LEU A 26 7.27 14.11 6.12
C LEU A 26 7.43 13.86 4.60
N PRO A 27 8.50 13.18 4.14
CA PRO A 27 8.75 12.88 2.73
C PRO A 27 7.95 11.65 2.25
N ILE A 28 6.67 11.57 2.62
CA ILE A 28 5.76 10.50 2.20
C ILE A 28 4.43 11.10 1.75
N PRO A 29 3.69 10.45 0.83
CA PRO A 29 2.35 10.90 0.49
C PRO A 29 1.40 10.79 1.69
N GLY A 30 0.55 11.79 1.92
CA GLY A 30 -0.52 11.75 2.92
C GLY A 30 -1.40 10.49 2.90
N PRO A 31 -1.79 9.94 1.72
CA PRO A 31 -2.51 8.66 1.66
C PRO A 31 -1.83 7.51 2.39
N VAL A 32 -0.51 7.44 2.32
CA VAL A 32 0.27 6.34 2.93
C VAL A 32 0.16 6.43 4.45
N LEU A 33 0.30 7.63 5.01
CA LEU A 33 0.12 7.83 6.45
C LEU A 33 -1.32 7.53 6.89
N GLY A 34 -2.32 7.96 6.11
CA GLY A 34 -3.73 7.64 6.36
C GLY A 34 -4.00 6.13 6.39
N MET A 35 -3.41 5.36 5.47
CA MET A 35 -3.50 3.89 5.47
C MET A 35 -2.88 3.27 6.71
N VAL A 36 -1.72 3.74 7.16
CA VAL A 36 -1.07 3.25 8.39
C VAL A 36 -1.94 3.54 9.61
N MET A 37 -2.51 4.75 9.72
CA MET A 37 -3.43 5.10 10.82
C MET A 37 -4.69 4.26 10.83
N LEU A 38 -5.29 4.03 9.65
CA LEU A 38 -6.45 3.16 9.49
C LEU A 38 -6.10 1.72 9.90
N PHE A 39 -4.95 1.22 9.46
CA PHE A 39 -4.47 -0.12 9.80
C PHE A 39 -4.29 -0.29 11.30
N VAL A 40 -3.64 0.66 11.99
CA VAL A 40 -3.51 0.67 13.46
C VAL A 40 -4.87 0.65 14.14
N THR A 41 -5.82 1.44 13.64
CA THR A 41 -7.19 1.45 14.17
C THR A 41 -7.88 0.09 14.00
N LEU A 42 -7.72 -0.54 12.85
CA LEU A 42 -8.28 -1.87 12.59
C LEU A 42 -7.64 -2.95 13.46
N MET A 43 -6.32 -2.86 13.73
CA MET A 43 -5.64 -3.76 14.67
C MET A 43 -6.21 -3.63 16.07
N ILE A 44 -6.40 -2.40 16.57
CA ILE A 44 -7.00 -2.15 17.89
C ILE A 44 -8.45 -2.66 17.95
N ARG A 45 -9.20 -2.51 16.85
CA ARG A 45 -10.61 -2.95 16.79
C ARG A 45 -10.78 -4.45 16.55
N GLY A 46 -9.77 -5.15 16.05
CA GLY A 46 -9.80 -6.57 15.71
C GLY A 46 -10.70 -6.95 14.53
N SER A 47 -11.38 -6.01 13.87
CA SER A 47 -12.27 -6.29 12.72
C SER A 47 -12.45 -5.07 11.82
N ALA A 48 -12.60 -5.30 10.51
CA ALA A 48 -13.01 -4.28 9.56
C ALA A 48 -14.54 -4.14 9.55
N PRO A 49 -15.10 -2.92 9.56
CA PRO A 49 -16.55 -2.74 9.44
C PRO A 49 -17.02 -3.07 8.01
N ASP A 50 -18.19 -3.68 7.88
CA ASP A 50 -18.80 -4.02 6.59
C ASP A 50 -18.83 -2.84 5.62
N SER A 51 -19.12 -1.63 6.13
CA SER A 51 -19.14 -0.40 5.35
C SER A 51 -17.81 -0.10 4.68
N LEU A 52 -16.70 -0.33 5.38
CA LEU A 52 -15.35 -0.12 4.86
C LEU A 52 -15.04 -1.15 3.77
N SER A 53 -15.39 -2.42 3.99
CA SER A 53 -15.20 -3.50 3.01
C SER A 53 -16.01 -3.26 1.74
N GLU A 54 -17.27 -2.83 1.86
CA GLU A 54 -18.14 -2.49 0.73
C GLU A 54 -17.58 -1.32 -0.08
N ALA A 55 -17.18 -0.24 0.60
CA ALA A 55 -16.60 0.94 -0.04
C ALA A 55 -15.25 0.63 -0.72
N SER A 56 -14.34 -0.06 -0.03
CA SER A 56 -13.02 -0.39 -0.60
C SER A 56 -13.15 -1.31 -1.81
N SER A 57 -14.05 -2.31 -1.75
CA SER A 57 -14.28 -3.23 -2.87
C SER A 57 -14.88 -2.52 -4.08
N ALA A 58 -15.84 -1.61 -3.85
CA ALA A 58 -16.44 -0.82 -4.92
C ALA A 58 -15.46 0.18 -5.55
N LEU A 59 -14.58 0.81 -4.77
CA LEU A 59 -13.52 1.67 -5.30
C LEU A 59 -12.48 0.85 -6.08
N LEU A 60 -12.12 -0.33 -5.58
CA LEU A 60 -11.17 -1.24 -6.22
C LEU A 60 -11.71 -1.79 -7.54
N SER A 61 -13.01 -2.09 -7.63
CA SER A 61 -13.63 -2.54 -8.88
C SER A 61 -13.67 -1.46 -9.96
N HIS A 62 -13.62 -0.18 -9.56
CA HIS A 62 -13.58 0.98 -10.46
C HIS A 62 -12.21 1.68 -10.47
N LEU A 63 -11.15 1.02 -9.99
CA LEU A 63 -9.83 1.63 -9.84
C LEU A 63 -9.30 2.17 -11.18
N SER A 64 -9.58 1.48 -12.30
CA SER A 64 -9.21 1.96 -13.65
C SER A 64 -9.72 3.37 -13.94
N LEU A 65 -10.94 3.72 -13.50
CA LEU A 65 -11.50 5.09 -13.62
C LEU A 65 -10.75 6.08 -12.74
N LEU A 66 -10.36 5.68 -11.53
CA LEU A 66 -9.59 6.52 -10.60
C LEU A 66 -8.17 6.81 -11.09
N PHE A 67 -7.60 5.96 -11.96
CA PHE A 67 -6.31 6.23 -12.61
C PHE A 67 -6.40 7.10 -13.86
N VAL A 68 -7.60 7.32 -14.44
CA VAL A 68 -7.75 8.19 -15.63
C VAL A 68 -7.22 9.61 -15.38
N PRO A 69 -7.55 10.32 -14.29
CA PRO A 69 -7.01 11.65 -14.02
C PRO A 69 -5.48 11.67 -13.92
N ALA A 70 -4.89 10.67 -13.26
CA ALA A 70 -3.44 10.55 -13.15
C ALA A 70 -2.80 10.31 -14.53
N GLY A 71 -3.41 9.46 -15.37
CA GLY A 71 -2.97 9.19 -16.73
C GLY A 71 -3.05 10.42 -17.64
N VAL A 72 -4.16 11.16 -17.60
CA VAL A 72 -4.32 12.41 -18.35
C VAL A 72 -3.31 13.47 -17.88
N GLY A 73 -3.03 13.53 -16.58
CA GLY A 73 -1.97 14.39 -16.04
C GLY A 73 -0.60 14.08 -16.64
N MET A 74 -0.25 12.79 -16.80
CA MET A 74 1.01 12.38 -17.42
C MET A 74 1.12 12.77 -18.91
N MET A 75 0.01 12.87 -19.64
CA MET A 75 0.02 13.27 -21.05
C MET A 75 0.59 14.67 -21.27
N THR A 76 0.55 15.55 -20.26
CA THR A 76 1.21 16.87 -20.31
C THR A 76 2.73 16.77 -20.46
N HIS A 77 3.32 15.62 -20.12
CA HIS A 77 4.75 15.33 -20.24
C HIS A 77 5.04 14.20 -21.24
N PHE A 78 4.09 13.91 -22.13
CA PHE A 78 4.18 12.79 -23.07
C PHE A 78 5.46 12.82 -23.92
N GLY A 79 5.91 14.00 -24.36
CA GLY A 79 7.16 14.13 -25.12
C GLY A 79 8.38 13.58 -24.38
N ARG A 80 8.55 13.91 -23.10
CA ARG A 80 9.67 13.38 -22.29
C ARG A 80 9.55 11.87 -22.06
N ILE A 81 8.33 11.38 -21.86
CA ILE A 81 8.07 9.94 -21.70
C ILE A 81 8.40 9.20 -23.00
N ALA A 82 8.09 9.80 -24.15
CA ALA A 82 8.39 9.24 -25.46
C ALA A 82 9.90 9.23 -25.76
N ASP A 83 10.65 10.25 -25.35
CA ASP A 83 12.11 10.28 -25.53
C ASP A 83 12.82 9.25 -24.62
N GLU A 84 12.34 9.09 -23.39
CA GLU A 84 12.94 8.22 -22.36
C GLU A 84 12.20 6.88 -22.17
N TRP A 85 11.39 6.47 -23.14
CA TRP A 85 10.50 5.30 -23.00
C TRP A 85 11.27 4.02 -22.69
N LEU A 86 12.46 3.86 -23.27
CA LEU A 86 13.29 2.66 -23.12
C LEU A 86 13.92 2.60 -21.71
N PRO A 87 14.63 3.64 -21.21
CA PRO A 87 15.07 3.71 -19.82
C PRO A 87 13.93 3.54 -18.81
N ILE A 88 12.77 4.19 -19.03
CA ILE A 88 11.61 4.07 -18.14
C ILE A 88 11.12 2.62 -18.10
N THR A 89 10.90 2.00 -19.25
CA THR A 89 10.38 0.62 -19.33
C THR A 89 11.33 -0.37 -18.68
N LEU A 90 12.63 -0.27 -18.97
CA LEU A 90 13.63 -1.13 -18.36
C LEU A 90 13.71 -0.92 -16.85
N ALA A 91 13.73 0.34 -16.38
CA ALA A 91 13.76 0.64 -14.95
C ALA A 91 12.53 0.07 -14.23
N LEU A 92 11.33 0.24 -14.78
CA LEU A 92 10.10 -0.29 -14.18
C LEU A 92 10.10 -1.82 -14.16
N PHE A 93 10.44 -2.46 -15.28
CA PHE A 93 10.39 -3.92 -15.36
C PHE A 93 11.45 -4.58 -14.47
N LEU A 94 12.72 -4.14 -14.58
CA LEU A 94 13.80 -4.70 -13.78
C LEU A 94 13.59 -4.40 -12.29
N SER A 95 13.23 -3.17 -11.90
CA SER A 95 13.01 -2.85 -10.48
C SER A 95 11.87 -3.66 -9.88
N THR A 96 10.79 -3.90 -10.62
CA THR A 96 9.66 -4.72 -10.16
C THR A 96 10.10 -6.17 -9.94
N VAL A 97 10.80 -6.76 -10.91
CA VAL A 97 11.32 -8.14 -10.80
C VAL A 97 12.31 -8.26 -9.64
N ILE A 98 13.27 -7.34 -9.55
CA ILE A 98 14.27 -7.31 -8.47
C ILE A 98 13.59 -7.18 -7.11
N THR A 99 12.61 -6.27 -6.97
CA THR A 99 11.88 -6.05 -5.72
C THR A 99 11.08 -7.30 -5.32
N MET A 100 10.41 -7.96 -6.26
CA MET A 100 9.70 -9.21 -6.00
C MET A 100 10.64 -10.33 -5.55
N VAL A 101 11.75 -10.53 -6.25
CA VAL A 101 12.76 -11.55 -5.90
C VAL A 101 13.38 -11.26 -4.53
N ALA A 102 13.77 -10.01 -4.28
CA ALA A 102 14.33 -9.60 -3.00
C ALA A 102 13.34 -9.83 -1.85
N THR A 103 12.07 -9.44 -2.03
CA THR A 103 11.01 -9.66 -1.04
C THR A 103 10.81 -11.15 -0.76
N ALA A 104 10.75 -11.98 -1.81
CA ALA A 104 10.61 -13.43 -1.68
C ALA A 104 11.80 -14.07 -0.94
N LEU A 105 13.03 -13.67 -1.27
CA LEU A 105 14.25 -14.17 -0.61
C LEU A 105 14.30 -13.75 0.87
N ILE A 106 14.00 -12.50 1.19
CA ILE A 106 13.96 -12.00 2.57
C ILE A 106 12.91 -12.76 3.38
N MET A 107 11.71 -12.98 2.80
CA MET A 107 10.66 -13.75 3.45
C MET A 107 11.07 -15.20 3.68
N GLN A 108 11.74 -15.84 2.71
CA GLN A 108 12.25 -17.21 2.85
C GLN A 108 13.33 -17.30 3.91
N LEU A 109 14.28 -16.35 3.94
CA LEU A 109 15.31 -16.27 4.97
C LEU A 109 14.68 -16.10 6.36
N THR A 110 13.84 -15.08 6.53
CA THR A 110 13.19 -14.79 7.81
C THR A 110 12.38 -15.99 8.31
N THR A 111 11.64 -16.67 7.43
CA THR A 111 10.88 -17.87 7.78
C THR A 111 11.80 -19.01 8.21
N ARG A 112 12.93 -19.23 7.52
CA ARG A 112 13.90 -20.26 7.91
C ARG A 112 14.56 -19.96 9.26
N TRP A 113 14.81 -18.69 9.57
CA TRP A 113 15.36 -18.28 10.87
C TRP A 113 14.33 -18.46 11.99
N PHE A 114 13.08 -18.05 11.76
CA PHE A 114 12.02 -18.09 12.77
C PHE A 114 11.50 -19.50 13.06
N VAL A 115 11.36 -20.35 12.04
CA VAL A 115 10.94 -21.75 12.20
C VAL A 115 12.00 -22.58 12.93
N ARG A 116 13.29 -22.30 12.69
CA ARG A 116 14.40 -23.00 13.34
C ARG A 116 14.50 -22.68 14.84
N SER A 117 14.19 -21.45 15.26
CA SER A 117 14.17 -21.07 16.69
C SER A 117 13.01 -21.70 17.48
N VAL A 118 11.89 -22.02 16.83
CA VAL A 118 10.75 -22.69 17.50
C VAL A 118 11.05 -24.17 17.76
N SER A 119 11.77 -24.85 16.86
CA SER A 119 12.16 -26.25 17.06
C SER A 119 13.19 -26.47 18.17
N GLU A 120 14.04 -25.49 18.49
CA GLU A 120 15.04 -25.61 19.55
C GLU A 120 14.47 -25.41 20.97
N GLN A 121 13.33 -24.71 21.11
CA GLN A 121 12.68 -24.49 22.41
C GLN A 121 11.73 -25.62 22.83
N GLY A 122 11.27 -26.46 21.90
CA GLY A 122 10.36 -27.58 22.19
C GLY A 122 11.02 -28.84 22.74
N GLY A 123 12.35 -28.98 22.63
CA GLY A 123 13.08 -30.20 23.02
C GLY A 123 13.83 -30.13 24.35
N GLN A 124 13.67 -29.04 25.12
CA GLN A 124 14.40 -28.84 26.40
C GLN A 124 13.49 -28.95 27.64
N HIS A 125 12.22 -29.34 27.45
CA HIS A 125 11.23 -29.58 28.49
C HIS A 125 10.57 -30.97 28.40
N GLU A 126 11.26 -31.97 27.84
CA GLU A 126 10.92 -33.39 28.00
C GLU A 126 11.91 -34.10 28.94
#